data_AF-E4T9Z1-F1
#
_entry.id   AF-E4T9Z1-F1
#
_cell.length_a   1.000
_cell.length_b   1.000
_cell.length_c   1.000
_cell.angle_alpha   90.00
_cell.angle_beta   90.00
_cell.angle_gamma   90.00
#
_symmetry.space_group_name_H-M   'P 1'
#
loop_
_entity.id
_entity.type
_entity.pdbx_description
1 polymer ?
#
loop_
_entity_poly.entity_id
_entity_poly.type
_entity_poly.pdbx_seq_one_letter_code
_entity_poly.pdbx_strand_id
1 'polypeptide(L)' 'MKKQLYLYAILIIVFILYNTIFKVEDGRINTIINIVFASVLFLYIAYIAWVILKKMKNR' A
#
# COMPACT_ATOMS: atom_id res chain seq x y z
N MET A 1 7.65 -10.15 -9.87
CA MET A 1 7.03 -9.03 -10.60
C MET A 1 5.51 -9.16 -10.57
N LYS A 2 4.88 -10.05 -11.36
CA LYS A 2 3.42 -10.26 -11.36
C LYS A 2 2.83 -10.51 -9.96
N LYS A 3 3.42 -11.43 -9.18
CA LYS A 3 3.00 -11.72 -7.79
C LYS A 3 3.03 -10.50 -6.85
N GLN A 4 4.02 -9.61 -7.01
CA GLN A 4 4.17 -8.41 -6.17
C GLN A 4 3.13 -7.35 -6.53
N LEU A 5 2.79 -7.23 -7.82
CA LEU A 5 1.70 -6.37 -8.30
C LEU A 5 0.33 -6.85 -7.82
N TYR A 6 0.07 -8.17 -7.83
CA TYR A 6 -1.17 -8.71 -7.27
C TYR A 6 -1.30 -8.42 -5.77
N LEU A 7 -0.22 -8.60 -5.00
CA LEU A 7 -0.18 -8.23 -3.58
C LEU A 7 -0.45 -6.73 -3.37
N TYR A 8 0.13 -5.87 -4.20
CA TYR A 8 -0.11 -4.43 -4.12
C TYR A 8 -1.56 -4.07 -4.44
N ALA A 9 -2.15 -4.69 -5.46
CA ALA A 9 -3.56 -4.51 -5.80
C ALA A 9 -4.49 -4.94 -4.66
N ILE A 10 -4.20 -6.06 -4.00
CA ILE A 10 -4.95 -6.52 -2.81
C ILE A 10 -4.84 -5.49 -1.68
N LEU A 11 -3.63 -4.96 -1.41
CA LEU A 11 -3.43 -3.93 -0.39
C LEU A 11 -4.26 -2.66 -0.67
N ILE A 12 -4.33 -2.25 -1.94
CA ILE A 12 -5.17 -1.11 -2.37
C ILE A 12 -6.65 -1.42 -2.14
N ILE A 13 -7.12 -2.61 -2.54
CA ILE A 13 -8.53 -3.01 -2.35
C ILE A 13 -8.89 -2.99 -0.86
N VAL A 14 -8.03 -3.52 0.01
CA VAL A 14 -8.24 -3.49 1.47
C VAL A 14 -8.32 -2.06 1.98
N PHE A 15 -7.44 -1.17 1.52
CA PHE A 15 -7.47 0.24 1.92
C PHE A 15 -8.75 0.96 1.48
N ILE A 16 -9.23 0.67 0.27
CA ILE A 16 -10.50 1.22 -0.25
C ILE A 16 -11.66 0.70 0.59
N LEU A 17 -11.75 -0.62 0.82
CA LEU A 17 -12.80 -1.24 1.64
C LEU A 17 -12.83 -0.68 3.06
N TYR A 18 -11.67 -0.46 3.67
CA TYR A 18 -11.57 0.17 4.97
C TYR A 18 -12.18 1.58 4.96
N ASN A 19 -11.85 2.41 3.97
CA ASN A 19 -12.33 3.79 3.90
C ASN A 19 -13.82 3.91 3.51
N THR A 20 -14.39 2.92 2.82
CA THR A 20 -15.79 2.97 2.36
C THR A 20 -16.77 2.29 3.29
N ILE A 21 -16.39 1.15 3.91
CA ILE A 21 -17.32 0.31 4.69
C ILE A 21 -16.93 0.27 6.18
N PHE A 22 -15.64 0.21 6.51
CA PHE A 22 -15.16 -0.03 7.88
C PHE A 22 -14.55 1.20 8.56
N LYS A 23 -14.82 2.38 8.02
CA LYS A 23 -14.26 3.64 8.51
C LYS A 23 -14.63 3.84 9.99
N VAL A 24 -13.64 4.11 10.82
CA VAL A 24 -13.85 4.39 12.25
C VAL A 24 -14.49 5.77 12.42
N GLU A 25 -15.47 5.88 13.33
CA GLU A 25 -16.23 7.11 13.59
C GLU A 25 -15.37 8.21 14.24
N ASP A 26 -14.44 7.83 15.13
CA ASP A 26 -13.49 8.76 15.72
C ASP A 26 -12.55 9.32 14.63
N GLY A 27 -12.68 10.63 14.36
CA GLY A 27 -11.93 11.30 13.30
C GLY A 27 -10.41 11.30 13.50
N ARG A 28 -9.94 11.34 14.75
CA ARG A 28 -8.51 11.31 15.06
C ARG A 28 -7.95 9.91 14.84
N ILE A 29 -8.63 8.89 15.34
CA ILE A 29 -8.22 7.50 15.16
C ILE A 29 -8.26 7.13 13.68
N ASN A 30 -9.33 7.49 12.96
CA ASN A 30 -9.44 7.21 11.53
C ASN A 30 -8.34 7.88 10.71
N THR A 31 -7.94 9.10 11.08
CA THR A 31 -6.82 9.81 10.43
C THR A 31 -5.50 9.06 10.64
N ILE A 32 -5.23 8.62 11.86
CA ILE A 32 -4.03 7.82 12.16
C ILE A 32 -4.01 6.54 11.33
N ILE A 33 -5.14 5.83 11.26
CA ILE A 33 -5.24 4.59 10.48
C ILE A 33 -4.96 4.86 9.00
N ASN A 34 -5.52 5.93 8.43
CA ASN A 34 -5.27 6.30 7.05
C ASN A 34 -3.80 6.66 6.77
N ILE A 35 -3.14 7.37 7.68
CA ILE A 35 -1.69 7.65 7.58
C ILE A 35 -0.88 6.36 7.58
N VAL A 36 -1.20 5.42 8.48
CA VAL A 36 -0.49 4.14 8.59
C VAL A 36 -0.69 3.32 7.31
N PHE A 37 -1.92 3.16 6.83
CA PHE A 37 -2.20 2.42 5.60
C PHE A 37 -1.52 3.05 4.38
N ALA A 38 -1.62 4.37 4.22
CA ALA A 38 -0.95 5.08 3.13
C ALA A 38 0.57 4.87 3.20
N SER A 39 1.16 4.95 4.40
CA SER A 39 2.59 4.72 4.59
C SER A 39 3.02 3.31 4.19
N VAL A 40 2.22 2.28 4.52
CA VAL A 40 2.48 0.89 4.10
C VAL A 40 2.39 0.74 2.57
N LEU A 41 1.37 1.32 1.94
CA LEU A 41 1.22 1.32 0.48
C LEU A 41 2.43 1.98 -0.19
N PHE A 42 2.82 3.16 0.28
CA PHE A 42 3.98 3.90 -0.24
C PHE A 42 5.29 3.13 -0.06
N LEU A 43 5.52 2.51 1.10
CA LEU A 43 6.71 1.71 1.33
C LEU A 43 6.78 0.52 0.38
N TYR A 44 5.65 -0.17 0.15
CA TYR A 44 5.64 -1.34 -0.71
C TYR A 44 5.86 -1.00 -2.18
N ILE A 45 5.29 0.10 -2.69
CA ILE A 45 5.56 0.54 -4.06
C ILE A 45 7.01 1.02 -4.23
N ALA A 46 7.58 1.71 -3.23
CA ALA A 46 8.98 2.10 -3.23
C ALA A 46 9.91 0.88 -3.25
N TYR A 47 9.60 -0.16 -2.48
CA TYR A 47 10.30 -1.44 -2.52
C TYR A 47 10.22 -2.09 -3.91
N ILE A 48 9.03 -2.14 -4.53
CA ILE A 48 8.88 -2.67 -5.89
C ILE A 48 9.73 -1.89 -6.88
N ALA A 49 9.72 -0.56 -6.83
CA ALA A 49 10.52 0.29 -7.68
C ALA A 49 12.01 0.03 -7.50
N TRP A 50 12.49 -0.08 -6.25
CA TRP A 50 13.88 -0.42 -5.96
C TRP A 50 14.28 -1.79 -6.52
N VAL A 51 13.42 -2.81 -6.36
CA VAL A 51 13.66 -4.15 -6.92
C VAL A 51 13.74 -4.11 -8.45
N ILE A 52 12.91 -3.29 -9.11
CA ILE A 52 12.95 -3.09 -10.57
C ILE A 52 14.29 -2.49 -10.98
N LEU A 53 14.68 -1.37 -10.37
CA LEU A 53 15.93 -0.68 -10.68
C LEU A 53 17.14 -1.58 -10.46
N LYS A 54 17.16 -2.33 -9.36
CA LYS A 54 18.24 -3.29 -9.06
C LYS A 54 18.33 -4.40 -10.11
N LYS A 55 17.19 -4.91 -10.60
CA LYS A 55 17.17 -5.91 -11.67
C LYS A 55 17.62 -5.37 -13.03
N MET A 56 17.37 -4.09 -13.30
CA MET A 56 17.84 -3.43 -14.52
C MET A 56 19.34 -3.16 -14.47
N LYS A 57 19.89 -2.80 -13.30
CA LYS A 57 21.33 -2.55 -13.13
C LYS A 57 22.20 -3.82 -13.20
N ASN A 58 21.63 -4.98 -12.85
CA ASN A 58 22.30 -6.28 -12.89
C ASN A 58 22.06 -7.07 -14.20
N ARG A 59 21.50 -6.43 -15.23
CA ARG A 59 21.41 -6.93 -16.60
C ARG A 59 22.31 -6.09 -17.49
#